data_AF-A0A517M8M4-F1
#
_entry.id   AF-A0A517M8M4-F1
#
_cell.length_a   1.000
_cell.length_b   1.000
_cell.length_c   1.000
_cell.angle_alpha   90.00
_cell.angle_beta   90.00
_cell.angle_gamma   90.00
#
_symmetry.space_group_name_H-M   'P 1'
#
loop_
_entity.id
_entity.type
_entity.pdbx_description
1 polymer ?
#
loop_
_entity_poly.entity_id
_entity_poly.type
_entity_poly.pdbx_seq_one_letter_code
_entity_poly.pdbx_strand_id
1 'polypeptide(L)'
;MKFNVKFQIPRMSLWNSIFGKRLDFTGKGDVNFQETAIVVCGDLPKFRIPFISQFYTALLTERTTRTVPYARITKYRTTGRWVSLGLLKILFLLLWFLGVAGLLFAGMEQSNPVLQIVLGILGFVIVPLIILMFGRATHYVTYSLPSGKQSQFACRVAPTSSENMEMFSNRLTEYQTAATAFAQTDSTGATTS
;
A
#
# COMPACT_ATOMS: atom_id res chain seq x y z
N MET A 1 -12.23 14.16 7.38
CA MET A 1 -10.93 14.54 6.75
C MET A 1 -10.66 13.59 5.58
N LYS A 2 -10.31 14.12 4.39
CA LYS A 2 -10.20 13.32 3.16
C LYS A 2 -8.75 13.06 2.78
N PHE A 3 -8.39 11.80 2.57
CA PHE A 3 -7.07 11.36 2.09
C PHE A 3 -7.18 10.75 0.70
N ASN A 4 -6.34 11.19 -0.23
CA ASN A 4 -6.23 10.56 -1.54
C ASN A 4 -5.31 9.34 -1.43
N VAL A 5 -5.82 8.16 -1.83
CA VAL A 5 -5.09 6.90 -1.70
C VAL A 5 -5.09 6.14 -3.02
N LYS A 6 -4.01 5.39 -3.25
CA LYS A 6 -3.95 4.39 -4.30
C LYS A 6 -4.14 3.01 -3.67
N PHE A 7 -5.26 2.37 -3.95
CA PHE A 7 -5.50 1.00 -3.52
C PHE A 7 -4.59 0.05 -4.27
N GLN A 8 -4.14 -0.97 -3.56
CA GLN A 8 -3.33 -2.02 -4.16
C GLN A 8 -3.93 -3.37 -3.87
N ILE A 9 -3.91 -4.22 -4.88
CA ILE A 9 -4.12 -5.64 -4.69
C ILE A 9 -2.91 -6.15 -3.89
N PRO A 10 -3.12 -6.76 -2.72
CA PRO A 10 -2.01 -7.38 -1.99
C PRO A 10 -1.31 -8.40 -2.89
N ARG A 11 0.02 -8.32 -3.03
CA ARG A 11 0.80 -9.23 -3.92
C ARG A 11 0.65 -10.72 -3.59
N MET A 12 0.25 -11.05 -2.36
CA MET A 12 -0.07 -12.42 -1.91
C MET A 12 -1.54 -12.81 -2.09
N SER A 13 -2.39 -12.01 -2.75
CA SER A 13 -3.83 -12.30 -2.92
C SER A 13 -4.20 -12.96 -4.25
N LEU A 14 -3.26 -13.12 -5.19
CA LEU A 14 -3.55 -13.68 -6.52
C LEU A 14 -4.19 -15.08 -6.47
N TRP A 15 -3.77 -15.93 -5.51
CA TRP A 15 -4.35 -17.27 -5.34
C TRP A 15 -5.63 -17.31 -4.49
N ASN A 16 -5.73 -16.49 -3.43
CA ASN A 16 -6.94 -16.44 -2.57
C ASN A 16 -8.08 -15.59 -3.14
N SER A 17 -7.80 -14.83 -4.20
CA SER A 17 -8.74 -13.99 -4.97
C SER A 17 -9.73 -14.83 -5.78
N ILE A 18 -9.28 -15.95 -6.34
CA ILE A 18 -10.10 -16.80 -7.22
C ILE A 18 -11.26 -17.45 -6.43
N PHE A 19 -11.09 -17.63 -5.12
CA PHE A 19 -12.06 -18.27 -4.23
C PHE A 19 -12.88 -17.30 -3.35
N GLY A 20 -13.01 -16.03 -3.75
CA GLY A 20 -14.15 -15.20 -3.31
C GLY A 20 -14.13 -14.65 -1.87
N LYS A 21 -12.97 -14.48 -1.22
CA LYS A 21 -12.90 -14.06 0.20
C LYS A 21 -12.36 -12.65 0.48
N ARG A 22 -12.02 -11.84 -0.54
CA ARG A 22 -11.43 -10.50 -0.32
C ARG A 22 -11.94 -9.47 -1.31
N LEU A 23 -12.40 -8.32 -0.80
CA LEU A 23 -12.68 -7.14 -1.62
C LEU A 23 -11.37 -6.36 -1.79
N ASP A 24 -10.73 -6.54 -2.94
CA ASP A 24 -9.60 -5.71 -3.32
C ASP A 24 -10.12 -4.53 -4.14
N PHE A 25 -10.17 -3.35 -3.53
CA PHE A 25 -10.20 -2.11 -4.30
C PHE A 25 -8.92 -2.02 -5.13
N THR A 26 -9.05 -1.53 -6.36
CA THR A 26 -7.94 -1.35 -7.28
C THR A 26 -7.84 0.10 -7.73
N GLY A 27 -6.64 0.59 -7.99
CA GLY A 27 -6.49 1.89 -8.65
C GLY A 27 -6.54 3.08 -7.70
N LYS A 28 -7.04 4.22 -8.18
CA LYS A 28 -7.10 5.46 -7.41
C LYS A 28 -8.39 5.50 -6.60
N GLY A 29 -8.34 6.12 -5.44
CA GLY A 29 -9.54 6.39 -4.67
C GLY A 29 -9.26 7.28 -3.47
N ASP A 30 -10.22 7.32 -2.57
CA ASP A 30 -10.23 8.23 -1.44
C ASP A 30 -10.60 7.47 -0.16
N VAL A 31 -9.96 7.83 0.95
CA VAL A 31 -10.36 7.38 2.28
C VAL A 31 -10.78 8.62 3.07
N ASN A 32 -12.02 8.62 3.54
CA ASN A 32 -12.56 9.67 4.38
C ASN A 32 -12.83 9.12 5.77
N PHE A 33 -12.24 9.76 6.78
CA PHE A 33 -12.57 9.48 8.18
C PHE A 33 -13.82 10.26 8.56
N GLN A 34 -14.87 9.53 8.90
CA GLN A 34 -16.05 10.04 9.59
C GLN A 34 -15.95 9.68 11.08
N GLU A 35 -16.89 10.17 11.88
CA GLU A 35 -16.89 9.99 13.34
C GLU A 35 -17.04 8.52 13.75
N THR A 36 -17.87 7.74 13.05
CA THR A 36 -18.21 6.36 13.43
C THR A 36 -17.66 5.29 12.48
N ALA A 37 -17.23 5.70 11.29
CA ALA A 37 -16.76 4.78 10.26
C ALA A 37 -15.69 5.40 9.37
N ILE A 38 -14.92 4.52 8.74
CA ILE A 38 -14.04 4.85 7.63
C ILE A 38 -14.84 4.63 6.35
N VAL A 39 -14.90 5.67 5.52
CA VAL A 39 -15.50 5.58 4.20
C VAL A 39 -14.40 5.43 3.16
N VAL A 40 -14.37 4.27 2.54
CA VAL A 40 -13.41 3.90 1.50
C VAL A 40 -14.12 4.01 0.16
N CYS A 41 -13.70 4.95 -0.68
CA CYS A 41 -14.24 5.16 -2.02
C CYS A 41 -13.18 4.75 -3.04
N GLY A 42 -13.48 3.81 -3.93
CA GLY A 42 -12.50 3.38 -4.93
C GLY A 42 -13.10 2.56 -6.05
N ASP A 43 -12.28 2.31 -7.06
CA ASP A 43 -12.66 1.53 -8.22
C ASP A 43 -12.63 0.04 -7.88
N LEU A 44 -13.80 -0.60 -7.94
CA LEU A 44 -13.95 -2.04 -7.76
C LEU A 44 -13.98 -2.72 -9.13
N PRO A 45 -13.08 -3.67 -9.41
CA PRO A 45 -13.08 -4.38 -10.66
C PRO A 45 -14.29 -5.33 -10.71
N LYS A 46 -15.18 -5.16 -11.71
CA LYS A 46 -16.31 -6.08 -11.95
C LYS A 46 -15.83 -7.46 -12.38
N PHE A 47 -14.76 -7.50 -13.16
CA PHE A 47 -14.18 -8.72 -13.72
C PHE A 47 -12.67 -8.76 -13.48
N ARG A 48 -12.15 -9.89 -13.01
CA ARG A 48 -10.71 -10.11 -12.79
C ARG A 48 -10.13 -10.93 -13.93
N ILE A 49 -9.84 -10.26 -15.05
CA ILE A 49 -9.12 -10.88 -16.17
C ILE A 49 -7.70 -10.28 -16.22
N PRO A 50 -6.64 -11.07 -15.98
CA PRO A 50 -5.29 -10.57 -15.72
C PRO A 50 -4.65 -9.78 -16.87
N PHE A 51 -5.14 -9.93 -18.10
CA PHE A 51 -4.64 -9.21 -19.28
C PHE A 51 -5.56 -8.08 -19.75
N ILE A 52 -6.88 -8.28 -19.70
CA ILE A 52 -7.88 -7.30 -20.17
C ILE A 52 -7.99 -6.13 -19.19
N SER A 53 -7.75 -6.37 -17.91
CA SER A 53 -7.84 -5.35 -16.85
C SER A 53 -6.90 -4.15 -17.07
N GLN A 54 -5.78 -4.31 -17.77
CA GLN A 54 -4.88 -3.18 -18.05
C GLN A 54 -5.46 -2.23 -19.10
N PHE A 55 -6.07 -2.78 -20.16
CA PHE A 55 -6.56 -2.01 -21.30
C PHE A 55 -7.96 -1.43 -21.05
N TYR A 56 -8.80 -2.15 -20.31
CA TYR A 56 -10.20 -1.79 -20.11
C TYR A 56 -10.52 -1.43 -18.66
N THR A 57 -9.54 -0.94 -17.91
CA THR A 57 -9.74 -0.54 -16.50
C THR A 57 -10.97 0.36 -16.37
N ALA A 58 -11.09 1.40 -17.21
CA ALA A 58 -12.18 2.37 -17.13
C ALA A 58 -13.58 1.79 -17.43
N LEU A 59 -13.68 0.77 -18.29
CA LEU A 59 -14.97 0.13 -18.62
C LEU A 59 -15.33 -1.00 -17.65
N LEU A 60 -14.33 -1.60 -16.99
CA LEU A 60 -14.50 -2.77 -16.13
C LEU A 60 -14.48 -2.43 -14.63
N THR A 61 -14.28 -1.16 -14.28
CA THR A 61 -14.34 -0.70 -12.90
C THR A 61 -15.58 0.12 -12.63
N GLU A 62 -16.23 -0.16 -11.50
CA GLU A 62 -17.29 0.70 -10.97
C GLU A 62 -16.79 1.39 -9.71
N ARG A 63 -17.05 2.70 -9.62
CA ARG A 63 -16.69 3.46 -8.45
C ARG A 63 -17.65 3.08 -7.32
N THR A 64 -17.13 2.38 -6.33
CA THR A 64 -17.91 1.90 -5.19
C THR A 64 -17.45 2.55 -3.91
N THR A 65 -18.41 2.74 -3.01
CA THR A 65 -18.17 3.31 -1.68
C THR A 65 -18.47 2.25 -0.64
N ARG A 66 -17.58 2.08 0.32
CA ARG A 66 -17.75 1.14 1.43
C ARG A 66 -17.47 1.82 2.75
N THR A 67 -18.43 1.68 3.66
CA THR A 67 -18.30 2.14 5.03
C THR A 67 -17.84 0.98 5.92
N VAL A 68 -16.78 1.21 6.68
CA VAL A 68 -16.23 0.24 7.64
C VAL A 68 -16.31 0.88 9.03
N PRO A 69 -17.23 0.43 9.90
CA PRO A 69 -17.30 0.92 11.28
C PRO A 69 -16.00 0.64 12.03
N TYR A 70 -15.51 1.59 12.83
CA TYR A 70 -14.24 1.41 13.57
C TYR A 70 -14.27 0.22 14.52
N ALA A 71 -15.42 -0.04 15.16
CA ALA A 71 -15.61 -1.18 16.05
C ALA A 71 -15.39 -2.54 15.37
N ARG A 72 -15.47 -2.61 14.04
CA ARG A 72 -15.25 -3.85 13.29
C ARG A 72 -13.81 -4.03 12.82
N ILE A 73 -12.96 -3.03 13.01
CA ILE A 73 -11.56 -3.11 12.63
C ILE A 73 -10.84 -3.96 13.67
N THR A 74 -10.37 -5.13 13.25
CA THR A 74 -9.72 -6.10 14.14
C THR A 74 -8.21 -5.91 14.18
N LYS A 75 -7.61 -5.53 13.05
CA LYS A 75 -6.16 -5.39 12.94
C LYS A 75 -5.78 -4.30 11.96
N TYR A 76 -4.87 -3.44 12.39
CA TYR A 76 -4.19 -2.48 11.55
C TYR A 76 -2.70 -2.82 11.47
N ARG A 77 -2.14 -2.89 10.25
CA ARG A 77 -0.71 -3.13 10.03
C ARG A 77 -0.19 -2.20 8.96
N THR A 78 0.84 -1.45 9.27
CA THR A 78 1.60 -0.68 8.29
C THR A 78 2.85 -1.45 7.89
N THR A 79 3.14 -1.51 6.59
CA THR A 79 4.31 -2.22 6.06
C THR A 79 5.58 -1.36 6.08
N GLY A 80 5.57 -0.24 6.80
CA GLY A 80 6.58 0.80 6.65
C GLY A 80 7.00 1.40 7.98
N ARG A 81 8.05 0.83 8.56
CA ARG A 81 9.10 1.58 9.23
C ARG A 81 10.39 0.73 9.21
N TRP A 82 10.88 0.47 8.00
CA TRP A 82 12.25 -0.03 7.85
C TRP A 82 13.15 1.16 7.59
N VAL A 83 13.47 1.91 8.65
CA VAL A 83 14.56 2.91 8.63
C VAL A 83 15.87 2.24 8.18
N SER A 84 16.04 0.95 8.49
CA SER A 84 17.14 0.12 7.99
C SER A 84 17.13 -0.11 6.48
N LEU A 85 15.99 -0.01 5.79
CA LEU A 85 15.95 -0.05 4.31
C LEU A 85 16.43 1.27 3.71
N GLY A 86 16.33 2.41 4.40
CA GLY A 86 16.92 3.66 3.93
C GLY A 86 18.44 3.58 3.93
N LEU A 87 19.02 3.14 5.04
CA LEU A 87 20.47 2.95 5.18
C LEU A 87 20.98 1.84 4.26
N LEU A 88 20.24 0.73 4.13
CA LEU A 88 20.57 -0.35 3.19
C LEU A 88 20.45 0.10 1.73
N LYS A 89 19.48 0.96 1.39
CA LYS A 89 19.38 1.56 0.04
C LYS A 89 20.57 2.47 -0.24
N ILE A 90 20.96 3.30 0.72
CA ILE A 90 22.15 4.16 0.58
C ILE A 90 23.39 3.30 0.43
N LEU A 91 23.58 2.30 1.29
CA LEU A 91 24.71 1.37 1.23
C LEU A 91 24.74 0.61 -0.11
N PHE A 92 23.59 0.13 -0.58
CA PHE A 92 23.47 -0.56 -1.85
C PHE A 92 23.77 0.37 -3.04
N LEU A 93 23.29 1.61 -3.02
CA LEU A 93 23.63 2.62 -4.04
C LEU A 93 25.14 2.94 -4.03
N LEU A 94 25.75 3.03 -2.85
CA LEU A 94 27.19 3.25 -2.69
C LEU A 94 28.00 2.07 -3.26
N LEU A 95 27.61 0.84 -2.91
CA LEU A 95 28.25 -0.38 -3.40
C LEU A 95 28.06 -0.54 -4.91
N TRP A 96 26.89 -0.18 -5.43
CA TRP A 96 26.57 -0.17 -6.84
C TRP A 96 27.41 0.89 -7.60
N PHE A 97 27.56 2.09 -7.04
CA PHE A 97 28.42 3.15 -7.59
C PHE A 97 29.89 2.71 -7.65
N LEU A 98 30.40 2.11 -6.57
CA LEU A 98 31.74 1.52 -6.52
C LEU A 98 31.92 0.40 -7.56
N GLY A 99 30.90 -0.45 -7.73
CA GLY A 99 30.90 -1.51 -8.74
C GLY A 99 31.00 -0.97 -10.17
N VAL A 100 30.20 0.04 -10.52
CA VAL A 100 30.26 0.66 -11.85
C VAL A 100 31.57 1.42 -12.08
N ALA A 101 32.07 2.14 -11.08
CA ALA A 101 33.36 2.81 -11.17
C ALA A 101 34.50 1.80 -11.40
N GLY A 102 34.49 0.67 -10.69
CA GLY A 102 35.45 -0.42 -10.88
C GLY A 102 35.36 -1.07 -12.26
N LEU A 103 34.15 -1.27 -12.78
CA LEU A 103 33.93 -1.87 -14.11
C LEU A 103 34.39 -0.94 -15.25
N LEU A 104 34.21 0.37 -15.07
CA LEU A 104 34.74 1.38 -16.00
C LEU A 104 36.27 1.44 -15.97
N PHE A 105 36.89 1.29 -14.79
CA PHE A 105 38.35 1.27 -14.65
C PHE A 105 38.98 0.00 -15.22
N ALA A 106 38.40 -1.17 -14.95
CA ALA A 106 38.88 -2.46 -15.46
C ALA A 106 38.59 -2.63 -16.97
N GLY A 107 37.59 -1.93 -17.49
CA GLY A 107 37.21 -1.96 -18.90
C GLY A 107 38.13 -1.16 -19.84
N MET A 108 39.07 -0.36 -19.31
CA MET A 108 39.94 0.49 -20.12
C MET A 108 40.86 -0.27 -21.11
N GLU A 109 41.04 -1.59 -20.93
CA GLU A 109 41.78 -2.45 -21.87
C GLU A 109 40.92 -3.01 -23.02
N GLN A 110 39.60 -2.83 -22.99
CA GLN A 110 38.68 -3.43 -23.97
C GLN A 110 38.38 -2.52 -25.17
N SER A 111 38.30 -3.13 -26.36
CA SER A 111 38.29 -2.46 -27.68
C SER A 111 37.03 -1.64 -28.03
N ASN A 112 36.00 -1.61 -27.19
CA ASN A 112 34.74 -0.94 -27.53
C ASN A 112 34.24 -0.01 -26.42
N PRO A 113 34.78 1.22 -26.33
CA PRO A 113 34.50 2.16 -25.25
C PRO A 113 33.02 2.61 -25.24
N VAL A 114 32.35 2.58 -26.39
CA VAL A 114 30.95 3.00 -26.53
C VAL A 114 30.01 2.08 -25.77
N LEU A 115 30.21 0.76 -25.85
CA LEU A 115 29.35 -0.22 -25.16
C LEU A 115 29.43 -0.07 -23.64
N GLN A 116 30.63 0.18 -23.11
CA GLN A 116 30.86 0.37 -21.68
C GLN A 116 30.19 1.64 -21.16
N ILE A 117 30.29 2.74 -21.92
CA ILE A 117 29.61 4.01 -21.56
C ILE A 117 28.09 3.81 -21.53
N VAL A 118 27.52 3.15 -22.55
CA VAL A 118 26.07 2.91 -22.63
C VAL A 118 25.58 2.04 -21.47
N LEU A 119 26.27 0.92 -21.18
CA LEU A 119 25.91 0.04 -20.06
C LEU A 119 26.08 0.73 -18.71
N GLY A 120 27.12 1.53 -18.53
CA GLY A 120 27.36 2.33 -17.33
C GLY A 120 26.22 3.32 -17.07
N ILE A 121 25.82 4.10 -18.09
CA ILE A 121 24.72 5.05 -17.99
C ILE A 121 23.39 4.33 -17.72
N LEU A 122 23.12 3.23 -18.43
CA LEU A 122 21.87 2.49 -18.29
C LEU A 122 21.71 1.93 -16.88
N GLY A 123 22.78 1.36 -16.32
CA GLY A 123 22.80 0.91 -14.93
C GLY A 123 22.61 2.06 -13.94
N PHE A 124 23.28 3.20 -14.19
CA PHE A 124 23.28 4.38 -13.32
C PHE A 124 21.92 5.04 -13.20
N VAL A 125 21.14 5.03 -14.27
CA VAL A 125 19.83 5.67 -14.27
C VAL A 125 18.74 4.69 -13.84
N ILE A 126 18.74 3.47 -14.36
CA ILE A 126 17.62 2.54 -14.17
C ILE A 126 17.59 1.96 -12.75
N VAL A 127 18.74 1.57 -12.18
CA VAL A 127 18.79 0.89 -10.88
C VAL A 127 18.33 1.80 -9.73
N PRO A 128 18.81 3.06 -9.61
CA PRO A 128 18.30 3.97 -8.58
C PRO A 128 16.82 4.29 -8.76
N LEU A 129 16.36 4.44 -10.01
CA LEU A 129 14.96 4.73 -10.32
C LEU A 129 14.04 3.59 -9.86
N ILE A 130 14.42 2.34 -10.10
CA ILE A 130 13.72 1.15 -9.60
C ILE A 130 13.67 1.17 -8.06
N ILE A 131 14.80 1.40 -7.39
CA ILE A 131 14.88 1.40 -5.91
C ILE A 131 14.02 2.52 -5.28
N LEU A 132 13.95 3.68 -5.92
CA LEU A 132 13.09 4.79 -5.51
C LEU A 132 11.61 4.43 -5.67
N MET A 133 11.23 3.67 -6.69
CA MET A 133 9.85 3.25 -6.92
C MET A 133 9.33 2.21 -5.90
N PHE A 134 10.19 1.39 -5.30
CA PHE A 134 9.78 0.29 -4.40
C PHE A 134 9.63 0.65 -2.90
N GLY A 135 9.79 1.91 -2.51
CA GLY A 135 9.83 2.33 -1.09
C GLY A 135 8.50 2.73 -0.42
N ARG A 136 7.34 2.51 -1.03
CA ARG A 136 6.08 3.07 -0.50
C ARG A 136 5.47 2.19 0.60
N ALA A 137 5.21 2.77 1.78
CA ALA A 137 4.51 2.06 2.84
C ALA A 137 3.08 1.73 2.39
N THR A 138 2.66 0.51 2.70
CA THR A 138 1.31 0.02 2.41
C THR A 138 0.61 -0.20 3.74
N HIS A 139 -0.60 0.34 3.85
CA HIS A 139 -1.45 0.19 5.03
C HIS A 139 -2.43 -0.94 4.79
N TYR A 140 -2.50 -1.86 5.73
CA TYR A 140 -3.41 -2.98 5.72
C TYR A 140 -4.41 -2.82 6.86
N VAL A 141 -5.69 -2.78 6.51
CA VAL A 141 -6.80 -2.71 7.46
C VAL A 141 -7.62 -3.98 7.32
N THR A 142 -7.68 -4.78 8.39
CA THR A 142 -8.51 -5.99 8.49
C THR A 142 -9.72 -5.70 9.35
N TYR A 143 -10.90 -6.10 8.88
CA TYR A 143 -12.17 -5.86 9.55
C TYR A 143 -13.11 -7.05 9.42
N SER A 144 -14.06 -7.18 10.36
CA SER A 144 -15.11 -8.19 10.34
C SER A 144 -16.36 -7.70 9.58
N LEU A 145 -16.95 -8.61 8.80
CA LEU A 145 -18.26 -8.43 8.18
C LEU A 145 -19.38 -8.79 9.17
N PRO A 146 -20.63 -8.35 8.93
CA PRO A 146 -21.77 -8.80 9.75
C PRO A 146 -21.94 -10.33 9.72
N SER A 147 -21.49 -10.98 8.65
CA SER A 147 -21.49 -12.44 8.50
C SER A 147 -20.42 -13.16 9.32
N GLY A 148 -19.66 -12.46 10.17
CA GLY A 148 -18.53 -13.02 10.93
C GLY A 148 -17.26 -13.28 10.10
N LYS A 149 -17.34 -13.17 8.77
CA LYS A 149 -16.18 -13.32 7.88
C LYS A 149 -15.22 -12.14 8.03
N GLN A 150 -13.91 -12.41 7.94
CA GLN A 150 -12.91 -11.35 7.91
C GLN A 150 -12.66 -10.89 6.47
N SER A 151 -12.51 -9.58 6.30
CA SER A 151 -12.09 -8.95 5.04
C SER A 151 -10.94 -7.99 5.30
N GLN A 152 -10.19 -7.70 4.25
CA GLN A 152 -9.00 -6.86 4.33
C GLN A 152 -8.98 -5.94 3.12
N PHE A 153 -8.64 -4.67 3.32
CA PHE A 153 -8.25 -3.78 2.23
C PHE A 153 -6.82 -3.28 2.44
N ALA A 154 -6.12 -3.04 1.34
CA ALA A 154 -4.77 -2.49 1.33
C ALA A 154 -4.75 -1.17 0.56
N CYS A 155 -4.26 -0.12 1.20
CA CYS A 155 -4.13 1.19 0.57
C CYS A 155 -2.70 1.72 0.71
N ARG A 156 -2.26 2.44 -0.31
CA ARG A 156 -1.06 3.29 -0.27
C ARG A 156 -1.54 4.73 -0.26
N VAL A 157 -1.25 5.46 0.81
CA VAL A 157 -1.53 6.89 0.85
C VAL A 157 -0.57 7.59 -0.12
N ALA A 158 -1.11 8.48 -0.96
CA ALA A 158 -0.26 9.26 -1.85
C ALA A 158 0.71 10.11 -1.02
N PRO A 159 2.00 10.22 -1.40
CA PRO A 159 2.98 11.00 -0.66
C PRO A 159 2.76 12.48 -0.95
N THR A 160 1.69 13.06 -0.40
CA THR A 160 1.51 14.52 -0.44
C THR A 160 2.17 15.19 0.77
N SER A 161 2.44 14.44 1.85
CA SER A 161 3.32 14.79 2.97
C SER A 161 3.54 13.55 3.85
N SER A 162 4.75 13.32 4.38
CA SER A 162 5.00 12.28 5.40
C SER A 162 4.11 12.46 6.63
N GLU A 163 3.74 13.71 6.91
CA GLU A 163 2.81 14.11 7.95
C GLU A 163 1.41 13.51 7.75
N ASN A 164 0.96 13.36 6.49
CA ASN A 164 -0.34 12.75 6.19
C ASN A 164 -0.37 11.25 6.52
N MET A 165 0.77 10.55 6.45
CA MET A 165 0.83 9.13 6.78
C MET A 165 0.75 8.90 8.29
N GLU A 166 1.46 9.73 9.06
CA GLU A 166 1.43 9.68 10.52
C GLU A 166 0.09 10.17 11.06
N MET A 167 -0.47 11.25 10.49
CA MET A 167 -1.84 11.67 10.79
C MET A 167 -2.86 10.57 10.47
N PHE A 168 -2.72 9.87 9.35
CA PHE A 168 -3.62 8.75 9.00
C PHE A 168 -3.58 7.64 10.06
N SER A 169 -2.38 7.21 10.48
CA SER A 169 -2.26 6.18 11.52
C SER A 169 -2.78 6.64 12.87
N ASN A 170 -2.44 7.87 13.27
CA ASN A 170 -2.80 8.39 14.59
C ASN A 170 -4.31 8.54 14.72
N ARG A 171 -4.97 9.11 13.70
CA ARG A 171 -6.44 9.24 13.68
C ARG A 171 -7.13 7.90 13.64
N LEU A 172 -6.62 6.95 12.84
CA LEU A 172 -7.20 5.60 12.79
C LEU A 172 -7.17 4.93 14.16
N THR A 173 -6.04 5.01 14.86
CA THR A 173 -5.89 4.45 16.20
C THR A 173 -6.75 5.19 17.22
N GLU A 174 -6.80 6.51 17.18
CA GLU A 174 -7.65 7.35 18.06
C GLU A 174 -9.13 6.95 17.95
N TYR A 175 -9.68 6.89 16.74
CA TYR A 175 -11.08 6.51 16.52
C TYR A 175 -11.35 5.04 16.85
N GLN A 176 -10.38 4.15 16.62
CA GLN A 176 -10.52 2.75 17.01
C GLN A 176 -10.59 2.60 18.53
N THR A 177 -9.70 3.26 19.28
CA THR A 177 -9.70 3.25 20.74
C THR A 177 -10.99 3.82 21.31
N ALA A 178 -11.46 4.95 20.77
CA ALA A 178 -12.74 5.54 21.16
C ALA A 178 -13.91 4.57 20.92
N ALA A 179 -14.00 3.96 19.72
CA ALA A 179 -15.08 3.04 19.38
C ALA A 179 -15.07 1.75 20.23
N THR A 180 -13.90 1.24 20.59
CA THR A 180 -13.79 0.05 21.47
C THR A 180 -14.25 0.34 22.90
N ALA A 181 -14.04 1.57 23.41
CA ALA A 181 -14.48 1.96 24.74
C ALA A 181 -16.02 1.94 24.84
N PHE A 182 -16.71 2.49 23.84
CA PHE A 182 -18.18 2.48 23.80
C PHE A 182 -18.77 1.06 23.69
N ALA A 183 -18.15 0.20 22.86
CA ALA A 183 -18.63 -1.18 22.69
C ALA A 183 -18.58 -2.02 23.99
N GLN A 184 -17.67 -1.71 24.91
CA GLN A 184 -17.57 -2.39 26.21
C GLN A 184 -18.59 -1.87 27.24
N THR A 185 -18.96 -0.59 27.17
CA THR A 185 -19.95 0.01 28.06
C THR A 185 -21.33 -0.60 27.84
N ASP A 186 -21.73 -0.85 26.59
CA ASP A 186 -23.03 -1.43 26.25
C ASP A 186 -23.18 -2.88 26.75
N SER A 187 -22.11 -3.66 26.78
CA SER A 187 -22.16 -5.04 27.30
C SER A 187 -22.27 -5.13 28.82
N THR A 188 -21.92 -4.07 29.55
CA THR A 188 -21.92 -4.07 31.02
C THR A 188 -23.25 -3.56 31.60
N GLY A 189 -24.01 -2.79 30.82
CA GLY A 189 -25.35 -2.29 31.20
C GLY A 189 -26.50 -3.28 30.98
N ALA A 190 -26.25 -4.44 30.36
CA ALA A 190 -27.29 -5.42 30.01
C ALA A 190 -27.54 -6.50 31.09
N THR A 191 -26.92 -6.41 32.27
CA THR A 191 -27.01 -7.44 33.33
C THR A 191 -27.70 -6.94 34.61
N THR A 192 -28.50 -5.88 34.53
CA THR A 192 -29.32 -5.39 35.66
C THR A 192 -30.71 -5.00 35.19
N SER A 193 -31.54 -6.01 34.94
CA SER A 193 -33.01 -5.91 34.97
C SER A 193 -33.59 -7.29 35.20
#